data_AF-A0A507DJQ4-F1
#
_entry.id   AF-A0A507DJQ4-F1
#
_cell.length_a   1.000
_cell.length_b   1.000
_cell.length_c   1.000
_cell.angle_alpha   90.00
_cell.angle_beta   90.00
_cell.angle_gamma   90.00
#
_symmetry.space_group_name_H-M   'P 1'
#
loop_
_entity.id
_entity.type
_entity.pdbx_description
1 polymer ?
#
loop_
_entity_poly.entity_id
_entity_poly.type
_entity_poly.pdbx_seq_one_letter_code
_entity_poly.pdbx_strand_id
1 'polypeptide(L)'
;MVALSTISSGSPSSSSGSSNIFHRAFGTSLYGSQWSREPIPKYEMPNNEMPAGAAYQLIKEELELDGRPALNLASFVTTFMEEEAEKLMMENMNKNMIDYEEYPMTVELQNRVVNMLGRLFHAPVSDHQPAIGVSTVGSSEAIILSTLAMKRKWQIRRQREGKSTEKPNLVMGSNVQVCWEKAVKYLEIEPKYVFCSETQMFMNPDEAVKLVDENTIGCVAILGSTYTGHYEDVKFLNDLLLPINKKNGWEVPIHVDAASGGFVAPFIAPDLQWDFKLPLVASINASGHKYGLVMPGVGWALWRSKEYLPEDLVFHVNYLGSDQATFTLNFSKGASQVIAQYYIMIRLGKAGFKAIMENLQETAIYLSQQLQSMGFEILSSENPSKGLPLVAFRLVSGKAPRFFDEFDIAARLRERGWILPAYSMAPHAEKVKLLRVVVREDFSRNRAELLLNDLHHTLDFLKSQDEKSMQTRRNATKSCPSNKIPGVLHYLVHSSTDAQQPMKTATDNVAAGTSSSPRDEKIAWNEINANEMIHHVSRLKTTGPC
;
A
#
# COMPACT_ATOMS: atom_id res chain seq x y z
N MET A 1 -12.66 13.72 84.39
CA MET A 1 -13.46 13.53 83.16
C MET A 1 -12.53 12.89 82.14
N VAL A 2 -12.41 11.56 82.05
CA VAL A 2 -13.32 10.58 81.38
C VAL A 2 -13.56 11.02 79.93
N ALA A 3 -13.19 10.30 78.86
CA ALA A 3 -13.11 8.86 78.60
C ALA A 3 -11.81 8.48 77.84
N LEU A 4 -11.11 7.34 77.99
CA LEU A 4 -11.46 5.90 77.98
C LEU A 4 -12.08 5.39 76.67
N SER A 5 -11.25 4.86 75.76
CA SER A 5 -11.22 3.42 75.48
C SER A 5 -9.98 3.01 74.65
N THR A 6 -9.16 2.20 75.29
CA THR A 6 -8.21 1.21 74.75
C THR A 6 -8.97 0.19 73.87
N ILE A 7 -8.39 -0.46 72.86
CA ILE A 7 -7.50 -1.63 72.97
C ILE A 7 -6.74 -1.80 71.64
N SER A 8 -5.42 -1.67 71.72
CA SER A 8 -4.47 -2.30 70.79
C SER A 8 -4.21 -3.71 71.33
N SER A 9 -4.63 -4.73 70.58
CA SER A 9 -4.25 -6.12 70.82
C SER A 9 -3.43 -6.58 69.63
N GLY A 10 -2.11 -6.62 69.81
CA GLY A 10 -1.21 -7.23 68.85
C GLY A 10 -1.45 -8.73 68.71
N SER A 11 -1.15 -9.24 67.53
CA SER A 11 -0.61 -10.59 67.26
C SER A 11 -0.44 -10.74 65.74
N PRO A 12 0.42 -11.66 65.26
CA PRO A 12 1.83 -11.79 65.57
C PRO A 12 2.69 -11.73 64.29
N SER A 13 3.97 -11.39 64.47
CA SER A 13 5.01 -11.77 63.52
C SER A 13 5.01 -13.30 63.35
N SER A 14 4.49 -13.80 62.23
CA SER A 14 4.73 -15.16 61.77
C SER A 14 5.24 -15.12 60.33
N SER A 15 6.56 -15.17 60.23
CA SER A 15 7.31 -15.65 59.08
C SER A 15 6.82 -17.05 58.67
N SER A 16 5.80 -17.14 57.81
CA SER A 16 5.39 -18.40 57.14
C SER A 16 4.36 -18.18 56.03
N GLY A 17 4.51 -17.14 55.21
CA GLY A 17 3.61 -16.87 54.06
C GLY A 17 4.26 -16.94 52.68
N SER A 18 5.59 -17.08 52.61
CA SER A 18 6.36 -16.95 51.37
C SER A 18 6.42 -18.22 50.51
N SER A 19 5.87 -19.35 50.97
CA SER A 19 5.95 -20.64 50.26
C SER A 19 4.70 -21.02 49.44
N ASN A 20 3.57 -20.31 49.58
CA ASN A 20 2.32 -20.67 48.89
C ASN A 20 2.00 -19.86 47.63
N ILE A 21 2.75 -18.78 47.35
CA ILE A 21 2.51 -17.94 46.15
C ILE A 21 3.05 -18.64 44.89
N PHE A 22 4.14 -19.39 45.01
CA PHE A 22 4.71 -20.14 43.89
C PHE A 22 3.89 -21.38 43.49
N HIS A 23 3.07 -21.92 44.40
CA HIS A 23 2.38 -23.19 44.16
C HIS A 23 1.05 -23.06 43.39
N ARG A 24 0.48 -21.85 43.27
CA ARG A 24 -0.74 -21.60 42.48
C ARG A 24 -0.48 -21.21 41.02
N ALA A 25 0.77 -20.96 40.63
CA ALA A 25 1.12 -20.54 39.28
C ALA A 25 0.79 -21.58 38.20
N PHE A 26 0.71 -22.86 38.56
CA PHE A 26 0.47 -23.97 37.63
C PHE A 26 -0.84 -24.75 37.90
N GLY A 27 -1.64 -24.32 38.87
CA GLY A 27 -2.82 -25.07 39.33
C GLY A 27 -4.12 -24.77 38.57
N THR A 28 -4.13 -23.78 37.68
CA THR A 28 -5.33 -23.33 36.96
C THR A 28 -4.99 -22.85 35.55
N SER A 29 -5.99 -22.78 34.66
CA SER A 29 -5.83 -22.24 33.30
C SER A 29 -5.42 -20.76 33.33
N LEU A 30 -5.01 -20.21 32.17
CA LEU A 30 -4.67 -18.79 32.03
C LEU A 30 -5.70 -17.87 32.69
N TYR A 31 -6.98 -18.14 32.48
CA TYR A 31 -8.08 -17.29 32.96
C TYR A 31 -8.25 -17.28 34.48
N GLY A 32 -7.63 -18.23 35.19
CA GLY A 32 -7.54 -18.23 36.65
C GLY A 32 -6.25 -17.63 37.21
N SER A 33 -5.32 -17.24 36.34
CA SER A 33 -4.01 -16.69 36.70
C SER A 33 -4.11 -15.19 37.06
N GLN A 34 -3.00 -14.62 37.55
CA GLN A 34 -2.91 -13.17 37.76
C GLN A 34 -2.89 -12.38 36.44
N TRP A 35 -2.43 -13.01 35.34
CA TRP A 35 -2.24 -12.35 34.04
C TRP A 35 -3.56 -12.02 33.35
N SER A 36 -4.64 -12.75 33.63
CA SER A 36 -5.98 -12.46 33.10
C SER A 36 -6.74 -11.39 33.90
N ARG A 37 -6.19 -10.91 35.02
CA ARG A 37 -6.86 -9.94 35.90
C ARG A 37 -6.48 -8.49 35.60
N GLU A 38 -5.31 -8.29 35.01
CA GLU A 38 -4.76 -6.98 34.71
C GLU A 38 -4.73 -6.77 33.19
N PRO A 39 -4.94 -5.53 32.70
CA PRO A 39 -4.75 -5.24 31.29
C PRO A 39 -3.28 -5.46 30.87
N ILE A 40 -3.05 -5.90 29.63
CA ILE A 40 -1.68 -6.05 29.12
C ILE A 40 -0.94 -4.69 29.11
N PRO A 41 0.40 -4.65 29.30
CA PRO A 41 1.17 -3.41 29.26
C PRO A 41 1.01 -2.63 27.95
N LYS A 42 0.77 -1.32 28.03
CA LYS A 42 0.50 -0.45 26.85
C LYS A 42 1.53 0.66 26.62
N TYR A 43 2.23 1.08 27.67
CA TYR A 43 3.05 2.30 27.64
C TYR A 43 4.51 2.06 28.03
N GLU A 44 4.77 1.12 28.93
CA GLU A 44 6.11 0.77 29.38
C GLU A 44 6.33 -0.74 29.26
N MET A 45 7.58 -1.12 29.02
CA MET A 45 7.99 -2.53 29.06
C MET A 45 7.85 -3.06 30.50
N PRO A 46 7.23 -4.24 30.71
CA PRO A 46 7.05 -4.77 32.06
C PRO A 46 8.40 -5.12 32.71
N ASN A 47 8.53 -4.89 34.01
CA ASN A 47 9.75 -5.23 34.78
C ASN A 47 9.99 -6.75 34.90
N ASN A 48 8.95 -7.57 34.73
CA ASN A 48 9.00 -9.01 34.94
C ASN A 48 8.52 -9.77 33.70
N GLU A 49 8.99 -11.00 33.58
CA GLU A 49 8.57 -11.94 32.54
C GLU A 49 7.13 -12.45 32.71
N MET A 50 6.54 -12.89 31.60
CA MET A 50 5.22 -13.53 31.53
C MET A 50 5.38 -14.92 30.89
N PRO A 51 4.64 -15.96 31.36
CA PRO A 51 4.63 -17.26 30.68
C PRO A 51 4.22 -17.13 29.21
N ALA A 52 4.94 -17.81 28.31
CA ALA A 52 4.72 -17.70 26.87
C ALA A 52 3.26 -17.98 26.43
N GLY A 53 2.61 -18.98 27.05
CA GLY A 53 1.20 -19.29 26.76
C GLY A 53 0.23 -18.19 27.19
N ALA A 54 0.55 -17.45 28.26
CA ALA A 54 -0.23 -16.29 28.69
C ALA A 54 -0.09 -15.13 27.69
N ALA A 55 1.15 -14.81 27.30
CA ALA A 55 1.42 -13.76 26.32
C ALA A 55 0.74 -14.05 24.97
N TYR A 56 0.86 -15.30 24.46
CA TYR A 56 0.20 -15.73 23.23
C TYR A 56 -1.31 -15.51 23.27
N GLN A 57 -1.97 -16.00 24.32
CA GLN A 57 -3.42 -16.01 24.40
C GLN A 57 -4.00 -14.59 24.63
N LEU A 58 -3.34 -13.76 25.43
CA LEU A 58 -3.76 -12.37 25.64
C LEU A 58 -3.62 -11.53 24.35
N ILE A 59 -2.53 -11.70 23.60
CA ILE A 59 -2.37 -11.06 22.28
C ILE A 59 -3.43 -11.58 21.30
N LYS A 60 -3.68 -12.89 21.31
CA LYS A 60 -4.68 -13.52 20.45
C LYS A 60 -6.08 -12.96 20.71
N GLU A 61 -6.47 -12.74 21.96
CA GLU A 61 -7.76 -12.14 22.33
C GLU A 61 -7.92 -10.72 21.80
N GLU A 62 -6.88 -9.87 21.88
CA GLU A 62 -6.96 -8.53 21.29
C GLU A 62 -7.12 -8.60 19.75
N LEU A 63 -6.43 -9.54 19.09
CA LEU A 63 -6.53 -9.76 17.64
C LEU A 63 -7.89 -10.34 17.20
N GLU A 64 -8.71 -10.89 18.09
CA GLU A 64 -10.07 -11.35 17.73
C GLU A 64 -11.01 -10.19 17.34
N LEU A 65 -10.66 -8.95 17.71
CA LEU A 65 -11.39 -7.74 17.30
C LEU A 65 -11.06 -7.28 15.87
N ASP A 66 -10.03 -7.84 15.23
CA ASP A 66 -9.74 -7.57 13.83
C ASP A 66 -10.82 -8.14 12.90
N GLY A 67 -10.98 -7.47 11.76
CA GLY A 67 -11.86 -7.95 10.70
C GLY A 67 -11.35 -9.27 10.10
N ARG A 68 -12.25 -10.22 9.86
CA ARG A 68 -11.88 -11.48 9.18
C ARG A 68 -11.39 -11.21 7.75
N PRO A 69 -10.14 -11.59 7.38
CA PRO A 69 -9.58 -11.26 6.06
C PRO A 69 -10.42 -11.78 4.88
N ALA A 70 -11.00 -12.97 4.99
CA ALA A 70 -11.90 -13.54 3.97
C ALA A 70 -13.16 -12.70 3.68
N LEU A 71 -13.62 -11.88 4.64
CA LEU A 71 -14.76 -10.97 4.47
C LEU A 71 -14.32 -9.55 4.12
N ASN A 72 -13.00 -9.31 4.01
CA ASN A 72 -12.48 -8.03 3.59
C ASN A 72 -12.52 -7.90 2.07
N LEU A 73 -13.49 -7.16 1.54
CA LEU A 73 -13.65 -6.95 0.10
C LEU A 73 -13.01 -5.63 -0.39
N ALA A 74 -12.44 -4.85 0.52
CA ALA A 74 -11.72 -3.62 0.20
C ALA A 74 -10.31 -3.89 -0.34
N SER A 75 -9.65 -4.89 0.23
CA SER A 75 -8.24 -5.19 -0.05
C SER A 75 -8.06 -5.93 -1.38
N PHE A 76 -6.97 -5.59 -2.09
CA PHE A 76 -6.46 -6.38 -3.21
C PHE A 76 -5.51 -7.50 -2.76
N VAL A 77 -5.09 -7.48 -1.50
CA VAL A 77 -4.08 -8.40 -0.97
C VAL A 77 -4.69 -9.78 -0.78
N THR A 78 -3.96 -10.82 -1.19
CA THR A 78 -4.31 -12.22 -0.98
C THR A 78 -4.61 -12.53 0.49
N THR A 79 -5.63 -13.34 0.73
CA THR A 79 -6.08 -13.74 2.09
C THR A 79 -6.14 -15.25 2.29
N PHE A 80 -5.61 -16.00 1.34
CA PHE A 80 -5.63 -17.46 1.31
C PHE A 80 -4.40 -17.98 0.55
N MET A 81 -3.83 -19.09 1.01
CA MET A 81 -2.86 -19.88 0.26
C MET A 81 -3.09 -21.37 0.54
N GLU A 82 -2.63 -22.26 -0.34
CA GLU A 82 -2.62 -23.71 -0.10
C GLU A 82 -1.78 -24.03 1.15
N GLU A 83 -2.16 -25.06 1.93
CA GLU A 83 -1.46 -25.45 3.17
C GLU A 83 0.03 -25.73 2.95
N GLU A 84 0.40 -26.31 1.80
CA GLU A 84 1.79 -26.57 1.45
C GLU A 84 2.60 -25.28 1.29
N ALA A 85 1.97 -24.21 0.77
CA ALA A 85 2.61 -22.91 0.64
C ALA A 85 2.79 -22.25 2.01
N GLU A 86 1.77 -22.31 2.88
CA GLU A 86 1.86 -21.79 4.25
C GLU A 86 2.94 -22.53 5.06
N LYS A 87 2.99 -23.86 4.94
CA LYS A 87 4.03 -24.69 5.55
C LYS A 87 5.42 -24.29 5.06
N LEU A 88 5.61 -24.12 3.76
CA LEU A 88 6.88 -23.68 3.19
C LEU A 88 7.27 -22.29 3.70
N MET A 89 6.32 -21.37 3.85
CA MET A 89 6.57 -20.06 4.44
C MET A 89 7.00 -20.13 5.89
N MET A 90 6.32 -20.93 6.71
CA MET A 90 6.65 -21.11 8.14
C MET A 90 8.02 -21.75 8.35
N GLU A 91 8.35 -22.79 7.57
CA GLU A 91 9.66 -23.47 7.61
C GLU A 91 10.83 -22.55 7.23
N ASN A 92 10.56 -21.45 6.52
CA ASN A 92 11.57 -20.53 5.99
C ASN A 92 11.44 -19.09 6.51
N MET A 93 10.65 -18.87 7.56
CA MET A 93 10.39 -17.54 8.12
C MET A 93 11.66 -16.87 8.68
N ASN A 94 12.67 -17.65 9.07
CA ASN A 94 13.94 -17.17 9.60
C ASN A 94 14.99 -16.83 8.53
N LYS A 95 14.71 -17.06 7.24
CA LYS A 95 15.65 -16.73 6.17
C LYS A 95 15.57 -15.25 5.82
N ASN A 96 16.72 -14.58 5.91
CA ASN A 96 16.87 -13.18 5.56
C ASN A 96 17.20 -13.03 4.06
N MET A 97 16.40 -12.29 3.31
CA MET A 97 16.54 -12.18 1.85
C MET A 97 17.86 -11.54 1.42
N ILE A 98 18.44 -10.63 2.22
CA ILE A 98 19.64 -9.87 1.85
C ILE A 98 20.95 -10.65 2.07
N ASP A 99 20.90 -11.75 2.83
CA ASP A 99 22.06 -12.58 3.15
C ASP A 99 22.31 -13.58 2.01
N TYR A 100 22.76 -13.08 0.86
CA TYR A 100 22.79 -13.87 -0.39
C TYR A 100 23.79 -15.03 -0.33
N GLU A 101 24.86 -14.90 0.45
CA GLU A 101 25.89 -15.92 0.59
C GLU A 101 25.47 -17.06 1.52
N GLU A 102 24.73 -16.70 2.58
CA GLU A 102 24.19 -17.64 3.55
C GLU A 102 23.00 -18.41 2.98
N TYR A 103 22.20 -17.76 2.12
CA TYR A 103 21.00 -18.34 1.52
C TYR A 103 20.97 -18.26 -0.03
N PRO A 104 21.97 -18.81 -0.73
CA PRO A 104 22.14 -18.64 -2.18
C PRO A 104 20.99 -19.24 -2.99
N MET A 105 20.38 -20.32 -2.48
CA MET A 105 19.22 -20.91 -3.14
C MET A 105 17.99 -20.02 -3.08
N THR A 106 17.83 -19.22 -2.02
CA THR A 106 16.74 -18.24 -1.91
C THR A 106 16.89 -17.14 -2.95
N VAL A 107 18.11 -16.64 -3.15
CA VAL A 107 18.44 -15.66 -4.18
C VAL A 107 18.20 -16.23 -5.57
N GLU A 108 18.58 -17.48 -5.79
CA GLU A 108 18.30 -18.17 -7.05
C GLU A 108 16.80 -18.29 -7.32
N LEU A 109 15.96 -18.55 -6.29
CA LEU A 109 14.51 -18.52 -6.46
C LEU A 109 13.99 -17.13 -6.83
N GLN A 110 14.52 -16.06 -6.23
CA GLN A 110 14.22 -14.69 -6.66
C GLN A 110 14.56 -14.49 -8.14
N ASN A 111 15.75 -14.89 -8.56
CA ASN A 111 16.22 -14.74 -9.94
C ASN A 111 15.33 -15.50 -10.92
N ARG A 112 14.87 -16.71 -10.54
CA ARG A 112 13.91 -17.47 -11.34
C ARG A 112 12.58 -16.74 -11.48
N VAL A 113 12.05 -16.18 -10.40
CA VAL A 113 10.80 -15.40 -10.46
C VAL A 113 10.97 -14.15 -11.34
N VAL A 114 12.05 -13.38 -11.18
CA VAL A 114 12.36 -12.23 -12.04
C VAL A 114 12.42 -12.66 -13.51
N ASN A 115 13.07 -13.79 -13.80
CA ASN A 115 13.16 -14.33 -15.17
C ASN A 115 11.82 -14.80 -15.73
N MET A 116 10.97 -15.43 -14.92
CA MET A 116 9.63 -15.84 -15.32
C MET A 116 8.74 -14.62 -15.57
N LEU A 117 8.78 -13.61 -14.71
CA LEU A 117 8.05 -12.36 -14.88
C LEU A 117 8.55 -11.56 -16.10
N GLY A 118 9.86 -11.48 -16.29
CA GLY A 118 10.44 -10.84 -17.47
C GLY A 118 9.92 -11.47 -18.76
N ARG A 119 9.86 -12.80 -18.83
CA ARG A 119 9.27 -13.51 -19.98
C ARG A 119 7.75 -13.34 -20.08
N LEU A 120 7.05 -13.31 -18.95
CA LEU A 120 5.61 -13.08 -18.92
C LEU A 120 5.24 -11.68 -19.44
N PHE A 121 6.09 -10.69 -19.20
CA PHE A 121 5.94 -9.30 -19.63
C PHE A 121 6.72 -8.97 -20.92
N HIS A 122 7.19 -10.00 -21.62
CA HIS A 122 7.89 -9.88 -22.92
C HIS A 122 9.11 -8.95 -22.88
N ALA A 123 9.84 -8.93 -21.77
CA ALA A 123 11.13 -8.27 -21.68
C ALA A 123 12.08 -8.81 -22.78
N PRO A 124 12.97 -7.99 -23.35
CA PRO A 124 13.93 -8.42 -24.38
C PRO A 124 15.04 -9.28 -23.76
N VAL A 125 14.70 -10.51 -23.38
CA VAL A 125 15.59 -11.48 -22.75
C VAL A 125 16.01 -12.57 -23.73
N SER A 126 17.18 -13.15 -23.49
CA SER A 126 17.69 -14.33 -24.19
C SER A 126 18.41 -15.25 -23.19
N ASP A 127 18.86 -16.43 -23.63
CA ASP A 127 19.62 -17.34 -22.76
C ASP A 127 20.91 -16.72 -22.21
N HIS A 128 21.45 -15.69 -22.88
CA HIS A 128 22.64 -14.95 -22.46
C HIS A 128 22.33 -13.58 -21.84
N GLN A 129 21.06 -13.16 -21.83
CA GLN A 129 20.61 -11.89 -21.26
C GLN A 129 19.39 -12.14 -20.36
N PRO A 130 19.61 -12.40 -19.05
CA PRO A 130 18.51 -12.61 -18.11
C PRO A 130 17.67 -11.33 -17.93
N ALA A 131 16.46 -11.50 -17.41
CA ALA A 131 15.62 -10.37 -17.04
C ALA A 131 16.29 -9.54 -15.94
N ILE A 132 16.05 -8.23 -15.94
CA ILE A 132 16.58 -7.32 -14.94
C ILE A 132 15.43 -6.91 -14.04
N GLY A 133 15.58 -7.19 -12.76
CA GLY A 133 14.56 -6.92 -11.77
C GLY A 133 14.96 -7.38 -10.39
N VAL A 134 14.12 -7.05 -9.41
CA VAL A 134 14.39 -7.29 -8.00
C VAL A 134 13.08 -7.56 -7.25
N SER A 135 13.14 -8.38 -6.20
CA SER A 135 12.03 -8.47 -5.26
C SER A 135 12.00 -7.25 -4.34
N THR A 136 10.80 -6.79 -4.06
CA THR A 136 10.52 -5.69 -3.12
C THR A 136 9.51 -6.19 -2.10
N VAL A 137 9.26 -5.42 -1.03
CA VAL A 137 8.19 -5.76 -0.07
C VAL A 137 6.80 -5.61 -0.72
N GLY A 138 6.69 -4.76 -1.74
CA GLY A 138 5.46 -4.50 -2.49
C GLY A 138 5.68 -3.47 -3.59
N SER A 139 4.64 -3.21 -4.40
CA SER A 139 4.72 -2.19 -5.47
C SER A 139 5.16 -0.82 -4.98
N SER A 140 4.90 -0.44 -3.72
CA SER A 140 5.35 0.84 -3.15
C SER A 140 6.86 1.06 -3.26
N GLU A 141 7.66 0.06 -2.89
CA GLU A 141 9.12 0.13 -3.00
C GLU A 141 9.54 0.04 -4.47
N ALA A 142 8.91 -0.85 -5.26
CA ALA A 142 9.17 -0.97 -6.69
C ALA A 142 8.94 0.34 -7.47
N ILE A 143 7.89 1.09 -7.13
CA ILE A 143 7.55 2.40 -7.70
C ILE A 143 8.63 3.42 -7.37
N ILE A 144 9.06 3.50 -6.10
CA ILE A 144 10.09 4.45 -5.69
C ILE A 144 11.42 4.14 -6.40
N LEU A 145 11.82 2.87 -6.46
CA LEU A 145 13.03 2.44 -7.17
C LEU A 145 12.96 2.76 -8.67
N SER A 146 11.82 2.48 -9.32
CA SER A 146 11.62 2.77 -10.75
C SER A 146 11.61 4.28 -11.03
N THR A 147 11.00 5.06 -10.14
CA THR A 147 11.01 6.53 -10.21
C THR A 147 12.42 7.10 -10.04
N LEU A 148 13.19 6.56 -9.09
CA LEU A 148 14.60 6.93 -8.90
C LEU A 148 15.45 6.61 -10.14
N ALA A 149 15.25 5.44 -10.75
CA ALA A 149 15.92 5.07 -11.99
C ALA A 149 15.57 6.02 -13.16
N MET A 150 14.29 6.36 -13.34
CA MET A 150 13.84 7.34 -14.35
C MET A 150 14.45 8.73 -14.10
N LYS A 151 14.41 9.22 -12.85
CA LYS A 151 15.00 10.51 -12.46
C LYS A 151 16.50 10.52 -12.76
N ARG A 152 17.24 9.49 -12.36
CA ARG A 152 18.69 9.42 -12.57
C ARG A 152 19.07 9.33 -14.05
N LYS A 153 18.37 8.52 -14.84
CA LYS A 153 18.58 8.44 -16.29
C LYS A 153 18.34 9.80 -16.97
N TRP A 154 17.26 10.50 -16.60
CA TRP A 154 16.98 11.86 -17.08
C TRP A 154 18.09 12.85 -16.69
N GLN A 155 18.56 12.81 -15.44
CA GLN A 155 19.66 13.68 -14.96
C GLN A 155 20.94 13.47 -15.79
N ILE A 156 21.35 12.21 -15.99
CA ILE A 156 22.54 11.85 -16.76
C ILE A 156 22.42 12.38 -18.20
N ARG A 157 21.26 12.22 -18.84
CA ARG A 157 21.02 12.74 -20.20
C ARG A 157 21.15 14.25 -20.24
N ARG A 158 20.46 14.96 -19.33
CA ARG A 158 20.47 16.44 -19.26
C ARG A 158 21.86 17.00 -19.00
N GLN A 159 22.63 16.38 -18.12
CA GLN A 159 24.01 16.75 -17.83
C GLN A 159 24.92 16.59 -19.06
N ARG A 160 24.78 15.49 -19.81
CA ARG A 160 25.50 15.28 -21.09
C ARG A 160 25.16 16.34 -22.13
N GLU A 161 23.93 16.85 -22.12
CA GLU A 161 23.47 17.93 -22.98
C GLU A 161 23.83 19.34 -22.46
N GLY A 162 24.46 19.46 -21.29
CA GLY A 162 24.75 20.76 -20.65
C GLY A 162 23.50 21.51 -20.18
N LYS A 163 22.39 20.81 -19.93
CA LYS A 163 21.11 21.39 -19.52
C LYS A 163 20.84 21.19 -18.02
N SER A 164 19.99 22.04 -17.46
CA SER A 164 19.61 21.99 -16.03
C SER A 164 18.88 20.70 -15.65
N THR A 165 19.12 20.23 -14.42
CA THR A 165 18.50 19.08 -13.76
C THR A 165 17.60 19.43 -12.57
N GLU A 166 17.33 20.71 -12.34
CA GLU A 166 16.75 21.21 -11.07
C GLU A 166 15.23 20.99 -10.94
N LYS A 167 14.51 20.80 -12.05
CA LYS A 167 13.03 20.80 -12.06
C LYS A 167 12.43 19.57 -12.74
N PRO A 168 12.75 18.33 -12.30
CA PRO A 168 12.14 17.14 -12.87
C PRO A 168 10.63 17.11 -12.62
N ASN A 169 9.85 16.65 -13.61
CA ASN A 169 8.42 16.37 -13.43
C ASN A 169 8.05 14.96 -13.89
N LEU A 170 6.92 14.44 -13.39
CA LEU A 170 6.38 13.13 -13.74
C LEU A 170 4.89 13.26 -14.11
N VAL A 171 4.51 12.75 -15.28
CA VAL A 171 3.13 12.80 -15.77
C VAL A 171 2.37 11.53 -15.36
N MET A 172 1.20 11.69 -14.76
CA MET A 172 0.37 10.58 -14.27
C MET A 172 -1.10 10.98 -14.14
N GLY A 173 -2.02 10.01 -14.09
CA GLY A 173 -3.43 10.30 -13.77
C GLY A 173 -3.65 10.70 -12.31
N SER A 174 -4.69 11.47 -11.99
CA SER A 174 -5.05 11.79 -10.60
C SER A 174 -5.59 10.58 -9.82
N ASN A 175 -5.89 9.48 -10.51
CA ASN A 175 -6.28 8.17 -9.97
C ASN A 175 -5.09 7.30 -9.53
N VAL A 176 -3.86 7.82 -9.51
CA VAL A 176 -2.70 7.10 -8.98
C VAL A 176 -2.91 6.67 -7.54
N GLN A 177 -2.27 5.56 -7.19
CA GLN A 177 -2.20 5.13 -5.81
C GLN A 177 -1.20 6.02 -5.04
N VAL A 178 -1.46 6.27 -3.75
CA VAL A 178 -0.71 7.21 -2.89
C VAL A 178 0.81 7.02 -2.85
N CYS A 179 1.33 5.84 -3.21
CA CYS A 179 2.77 5.58 -3.31
C CYS A 179 3.44 6.40 -4.41
N TRP A 180 2.72 6.80 -5.46
CA TRP A 180 3.22 7.75 -6.44
C TRP A 180 3.38 9.15 -5.84
N GLU A 181 2.40 9.62 -5.05
CA GLU A 181 2.50 10.89 -4.31
C GLU A 181 3.68 10.86 -3.32
N LYS A 182 3.90 9.73 -2.64
CA LYS A 182 5.07 9.53 -1.78
C LYS A 182 6.36 9.58 -2.60
N ALA A 183 6.43 8.87 -3.72
CA ALA A 183 7.63 8.82 -4.55
C ALA A 183 8.03 10.20 -5.06
N VAL A 184 7.09 10.95 -5.65
CA VAL A 184 7.38 12.30 -6.16
C VAL A 184 7.71 13.28 -5.03
N LYS A 185 7.08 13.15 -3.87
CA LYS A 185 7.39 14.00 -2.70
C LYS A 185 8.76 13.70 -2.11
N TYR A 186 9.10 12.45 -1.89
CA TYR A 186 10.39 12.05 -1.29
C TYR A 186 11.56 12.24 -2.24
N LEU A 187 11.32 12.15 -3.54
CA LEU A 187 12.33 12.33 -4.57
C LEU A 187 12.32 13.73 -5.18
N GLU A 188 11.56 14.69 -4.63
CA GLU A 188 11.53 16.09 -5.09
C GLU A 188 11.26 16.21 -6.60
N ILE A 189 10.16 15.61 -7.05
CA ILE A 189 9.69 15.63 -8.44
C ILE A 189 8.35 16.35 -8.46
N GLU A 190 8.16 17.24 -9.43
CA GLU A 190 6.88 17.91 -9.63
C GLU A 190 5.86 16.91 -10.22
N PRO A 191 4.70 16.67 -9.57
CA PRO A 191 3.64 15.86 -10.16
C PRO A 191 2.84 16.66 -11.19
N LYS A 192 2.66 16.11 -12.39
CA LYS A 192 1.73 16.63 -13.40
C LYS A 192 0.55 15.67 -13.57
N TYR A 193 -0.60 16.05 -13.02
CA TYR A 193 -1.79 15.22 -13.02
C TYR A 193 -2.67 15.44 -14.25
N VAL A 194 -3.08 14.33 -14.88
CA VAL A 194 -4.28 14.29 -15.71
C VAL A 194 -5.47 14.01 -14.80
N PHE A 195 -6.29 15.03 -14.56
CA PHE A 195 -7.41 14.92 -13.62
C PHE A 195 -8.55 14.06 -14.16
N CYS A 196 -9.10 13.23 -13.27
CA CYS A 196 -10.33 12.49 -13.51
C CYS A 196 -11.55 13.43 -13.58
N SER A 197 -12.63 12.94 -14.17
CA SER A 197 -13.94 13.57 -14.18
C SER A 197 -15.04 12.51 -13.95
N GLU A 198 -16.29 12.95 -13.87
CA GLU A 198 -17.43 12.04 -13.70
C GLU A 198 -17.58 11.03 -14.86
N THR A 199 -17.10 11.38 -16.05
CA THR A 199 -17.18 10.54 -17.26
C THR A 199 -15.86 9.89 -17.66
N GLN A 200 -14.73 10.34 -17.09
CA GLN A 200 -13.39 9.82 -17.37
C GLN A 200 -12.66 9.59 -16.04
N MET A 201 -12.74 8.36 -15.52
CA MET A 201 -12.28 8.01 -14.16
C MET A 201 -10.84 7.45 -14.09
N PHE A 202 -10.09 7.60 -15.17
CA PHE A 202 -8.69 7.17 -15.30
C PHE A 202 -7.98 8.01 -16.36
N MET A 203 -6.65 7.97 -16.41
CA MET A 203 -5.86 8.85 -17.27
C MET A 203 -6.27 8.72 -18.75
N ASN A 204 -6.54 9.86 -19.39
CA ASN A 204 -6.64 9.95 -20.84
C ASN A 204 -5.25 10.19 -21.45
N PRO A 205 -4.71 9.29 -22.29
CA PRO A 205 -3.42 9.47 -22.94
C PRO A 205 -3.28 10.77 -23.75
N ASP A 206 -4.36 11.25 -24.39
CA ASP A 206 -4.33 12.52 -25.16
C ASP A 206 -4.04 13.73 -24.27
N GLU A 207 -4.56 13.75 -23.04
CA GLU A 207 -4.27 14.82 -22.09
C GLU A 207 -2.90 14.65 -21.45
N ALA A 208 -2.47 13.41 -21.20
CA ALA A 208 -1.16 13.11 -20.62
C ALA A 208 -0.02 13.68 -21.48
N VAL A 209 -0.05 13.43 -22.79
CA VAL A 209 1.03 13.87 -23.68
C VAL A 209 1.11 15.39 -23.85
N LYS A 210 0.04 16.15 -23.57
CA LYS A 210 0.07 17.61 -23.56
C LYS A 210 0.84 18.20 -22.36
N LEU A 211 1.00 17.42 -21.29
CA LEU A 211 1.72 17.84 -20.09
C LEU A 211 3.23 17.56 -20.17
N VAL A 212 3.66 16.81 -21.17
CA VAL A 212 5.06 16.39 -21.36
C VAL A 212 5.91 17.55 -21.88
N ASP A 213 7.06 17.75 -21.23
CA ASP A 213 8.09 18.71 -21.62
C ASP A 213 9.50 18.11 -21.48
N GLU A 214 10.54 18.91 -21.71
CA GLU A 214 11.94 18.46 -21.64
C GLU A 214 12.41 18.03 -20.24
N ASN A 215 11.65 18.40 -19.20
CA ASN A 215 11.92 18.05 -17.81
C ASN A 215 11.11 16.84 -17.33
N THR A 216 10.23 16.29 -18.17
CA THR A 216 9.48 15.08 -17.87
C THR A 216 10.42 13.87 -17.83
N ILE A 217 10.50 13.22 -16.65
CA ILE A 217 11.34 12.03 -16.44
C ILE A 217 10.67 10.74 -16.92
N GLY A 218 9.35 10.77 -17.09
CA GLY A 218 8.53 9.64 -17.53
C GLY A 218 7.03 9.93 -17.48
N CYS A 219 6.25 9.03 -18.07
CA CYS A 219 4.80 8.96 -17.92
C CYS A 219 4.42 7.65 -17.21
N VAL A 220 3.44 7.70 -16.32
CA VAL A 220 2.93 6.52 -15.59
C VAL A 220 1.58 6.11 -16.17
N ALA A 221 1.45 4.86 -16.58
CA ALA A 221 0.18 4.25 -16.92
C ALA A 221 -0.18 3.15 -15.91
N ILE A 222 -1.42 3.10 -15.46
CA ILE A 222 -1.89 2.16 -14.44
C ILE A 222 -2.62 1.00 -15.11
N LEU A 223 -2.06 -0.20 -15.01
CA LEU A 223 -2.73 -1.43 -15.45
C LEU A 223 -3.56 -1.99 -14.29
N GLY A 224 -4.74 -1.40 -14.09
CA GLY A 224 -5.71 -1.80 -13.08
C GLY A 224 -5.81 -0.76 -11.96
N SER A 225 -6.56 0.31 -12.23
CA SER A 225 -6.83 1.38 -11.27
C SER A 225 -7.34 0.83 -9.94
N THR A 226 -6.80 1.33 -8.84
CA THR A 226 -7.27 0.97 -7.50
C THR A 226 -8.68 1.48 -7.24
N TYR A 227 -9.17 2.49 -7.96
CA TYR A 227 -10.51 3.06 -7.77
C TYR A 227 -11.58 2.26 -8.52
N THR A 228 -11.39 1.99 -9.81
CA THR A 228 -12.43 1.42 -10.69
C THR A 228 -12.02 0.14 -11.40
N GLY A 229 -10.79 -0.33 -11.20
CA GLY A 229 -10.27 -1.56 -11.81
C GLY A 229 -9.85 -1.42 -13.27
N HIS A 230 -10.09 -0.29 -13.92
CA HIS A 230 -9.80 -0.09 -15.34
C HIS A 230 -8.32 -0.19 -15.68
N TYR A 231 -8.05 -0.69 -16.88
CA TYR A 231 -6.74 -0.61 -17.52
C TYR A 231 -6.63 0.71 -18.29
N GLU A 232 -5.57 1.47 -18.02
CA GLU A 232 -5.21 2.62 -18.85
C GLU A 232 -4.57 2.15 -20.16
N ASP A 233 -4.80 2.89 -21.25
CA ASP A 233 -4.35 2.49 -22.58
C ASP A 233 -2.86 2.80 -22.79
N VAL A 234 -2.02 1.88 -22.31
CA VAL A 234 -0.55 1.98 -22.40
C VAL A 234 -0.08 2.03 -23.85
N LYS A 235 -0.72 1.26 -24.74
CA LYS A 235 -0.38 1.24 -26.16
C LYS A 235 -0.65 2.59 -26.80
N PHE A 236 -1.82 3.17 -26.56
CA PHE A 236 -2.14 4.48 -27.11
C PHE A 236 -1.22 5.57 -26.56
N LEU A 237 -0.89 5.55 -25.27
CA LEU A 237 0.11 6.45 -24.68
C LEU A 237 1.49 6.28 -25.35
N ASN A 238 1.95 5.05 -25.58
CA ASN A 238 3.17 4.76 -26.30
C ASN A 238 3.16 5.34 -27.71
N ASP A 239 2.07 5.11 -28.46
CA ASP A 239 1.94 5.53 -29.85
C ASP A 239 1.93 7.06 -29.99
N LEU A 240 1.35 7.78 -29.01
CA LEU A 240 1.38 9.25 -28.96
C LEU A 240 2.76 9.81 -28.56
N LEU A 241 3.46 9.17 -27.61
CA LEU A 241 4.77 9.63 -27.14
C LEU A 241 5.89 9.40 -28.16
N LEU A 242 5.83 8.35 -28.99
CA LEU A 242 6.84 8.06 -30.01
C LEU A 242 7.14 9.25 -30.94
N PRO A 243 6.16 9.87 -31.63
CA PRO A 243 6.42 11.03 -32.47
C PRO A 243 6.83 12.27 -31.67
N ILE A 244 6.37 12.45 -30.43
CA ILE A 244 6.75 13.57 -29.56
C ILE A 244 8.24 13.47 -29.18
N ASN A 245 8.67 12.29 -28.74
CA ASN A 245 10.08 11.99 -28.45
C ASN A 245 10.94 12.22 -29.70
N LYS A 246 10.52 11.66 -30.85
CA LYS A 246 11.25 11.84 -32.12
C LYS A 246 11.36 13.29 -32.56
N LYS A 247 10.28 14.08 -32.46
CA LYS A 247 10.24 15.48 -32.90
C LYS A 247 11.13 16.37 -32.03
N ASN A 248 11.09 16.19 -30.72
CA ASN A 248 11.76 17.08 -29.77
C ASN A 248 13.16 16.58 -29.36
N GLY A 249 13.55 15.36 -29.77
CA GLY A 249 14.74 14.69 -29.26
C GLY A 249 14.64 14.36 -27.77
N TRP A 250 13.41 14.28 -27.25
CA TRP A 250 13.18 13.83 -25.88
C TRP A 250 13.19 12.30 -25.83
N GLU A 251 13.60 11.74 -24.71
CA GLU A 251 13.55 10.30 -24.44
C GLU A 251 12.65 10.05 -23.22
N VAL A 252 11.38 10.44 -23.29
CA VAL A 252 10.42 10.26 -22.18
C VAL A 252 9.94 8.80 -22.20
N PRO A 253 10.25 8.00 -21.16
CA PRO A 253 9.80 6.62 -21.05
C PRO A 253 8.39 6.51 -20.46
N ILE A 254 7.83 5.31 -20.53
CA ILE A 254 6.63 4.88 -19.80
C ILE A 254 7.06 3.94 -18.67
N HIS A 255 6.54 4.17 -17.47
CA HIS A 255 6.47 3.16 -16.41
C HIS A 255 5.04 2.63 -16.34
N VAL A 256 4.90 1.30 -16.25
CA VAL A 256 3.58 0.68 -16.06
C VAL A 256 3.42 0.21 -14.62
N ASP A 257 2.52 0.87 -13.89
CA ASP A 257 2.07 0.39 -12.59
C ASP A 257 1.09 -0.78 -12.80
N ALA A 258 1.65 -1.98 -12.92
CA ALA A 258 0.90 -3.22 -13.05
C ALA A 258 0.74 -3.92 -11.69
N ALA A 259 0.64 -3.17 -10.58
CA ALA A 259 0.58 -3.73 -9.23
C ALA A 259 -0.45 -4.86 -9.11
N SER A 260 -1.64 -4.66 -9.68
CA SER A 260 -2.68 -5.68 -9.77
C SER A 260 -2.67 -6.36 -11.14
N GLY A 261 -2.74 -5.60 -12.24
CA GLY A 261 -2.96 -6.14 -13.58
C GLY A 261 -1.82 -7.02 -14.11
N GLY A 262 -0.61 -6.91 -13.56
CA GLY A 262 0.55 -7.68 -14.00
C GLY A 262 0.38 -9.20 -13.82
N PHE A 263 -0.46 -9.63 -12.87
CA PHE A 263 -0.80 -11.05 -12.70
C PHE A 263 -2.22 -11.40 -13.19
N VAL A 264 -2.86 -10.50 -13.93
CA VAL A 264 -4.22 -10.71 -14.47
C VAL A 264 -4.18 -10.70 -16.00
N ALA A 265 -3.79 -9.57 -16.59
CA ALA A 265 -3.84 -9.35 -18.03
C ALA A 265 -3.10 -10.43 -18.86
N PRO A 266 -1.91 -10.94 -18.47
CA PRO A 266 -1.23 -12.00 -19.22
C PRO A 266 -2.02 -13.29 -19.41
N PHE A 267 -3.02 -13.54 -18.56
CA PHE A 267 -3.73 -14.82 -18.52
C PHE A 267 -5.13 -14.75 -19.15
N ILE A 268 -5.84 -13.61 -18.98
CA ILE A 268 -7.21 -13.42 -19.49
C ILE A 268 -7.32 -12.39 -20.62
N ALA A 269 -6.25 -11.65 -20.90
CA ALA A 269 -6.17 -10.67 -21.99
C ALA A 269 -4.79 -10.71 -22.69
N PRO A 270 -4.32 -11.87 -23.19
CA PRO A 270 -2.95 -12.05 -23.69
C PRO A 270 -2.61 -11.19 -24.93
N ASP A 271 -3.63 -10.76 -25.68
CA ASP A 271 -3.48 -9.91 -26.86
C ASP A 271 -3.35 -8.41 -26.53
N LEU A 272 -3.66 -8.01 -25.28
CA LEU A 272 -3.50 -6.64 -24.83
C LEU A 272 -2.01 -6.26 -24.85
N GLN A 273 -1.66 -5.22 -25.60
CA GLN A 273 -0.30 -4.69 -25.61
C GLN A 273 -0.16 -3.63 -24.51
N TRP A 274 0.53 -3.98 -23.43
CA TRP A 274 0.73 -3.10 -22.29
C TRP A 274 2.14 -3.16 -21.70
N ASP A 275 2.91 -4.20 -22.03
CA ASP A 275 4.17 -4.54 -21.38
C ASP A 275 5.39 -4.17 -22.24
N PHE A 276 6.52 -4.88 -22.08
CA PHE A 276 7.74 -4.60 -22.81
C PHE A 276 7.64 -4.85 -24.32
N LYS A 277 6.51 -5.36 -24.86
CA LYS A 277 6.23 -5.28 -26.31
C LYS A 277 6.25 -3.83 -26.82
N LEU A 278 5.86 -2.87 -25.99
CA LEU A 278 5.81 -1.45 -26.35
C LEU A 278 7.20 -0.81 -26.15
N PRO A 279 7.78 -0.15 -27.16
CA PRO A 279 9.19 0.31 -27.12
C PRO A 279 9.49 1.32 -26.02
N LEU A 280 8.52 2.16 -25.63
CA LEU A 280 8.74 3.18 -24.60
C LEU A 280 8.56 2.66 -23.16
N VAL A 281 8.06 1.44 -22.95
CA VAL A 281 7.90 0.88 -21.59
C VAL A 281 9.28 0.55 -21.01
N ALA A 282 9.78 1.40 -20.12
CA ALA A 282 11.12 1.28 -19.54
C ALA A 282 11.17 0.33 -18.35
N SER A 283 10.10 0.33 -17.54
CA SER A 283 10.00 -0.46 -16.32
C SER A 283 8.54 -0.78 -15.97
N ILE A 284 8.35 -1.87 -15.23
CA ILE A 284 7.05 -2.38 -14.81
C ILE A 284 7.15 -2.83 -13.35
N ASN A 285 6.18 -2.45 -12.51
CA ASN A 285 6.03 -3.06 -11.19
C ASN A 285 4.85 -4.04 -11.13
N ALA A 286 4.93 -5.07 -10.29
CA ALA A 286 3.81 -5.95 -9.97
C ALA A 286 3.81 -6.34 -8.48
N SER A 287 2.64 -6.42 -7.84
CA SER A 287 2.54 -6.89 -6.46
C SER A 287 2.24 -8.39 -6.46
N GLY A 288 3.23 -9.20 -6.08
CA GLY A 288 3.03 -10.64 -5.92
C GLY A 288 1.95 -10.95 -4.88
N HIS A 289 1.85 -10.11 -3.86
CA HIS A 289 0.84 -10.27 -2.82
C HIS A 289 -0.59 -9.79 -3.18
N LYS A 290 -0.84 -9.40 -4.43
CA LYS A 290 -2.19 -9.12 -4.94
C LYS A 290 -2.67 -10.31 -5.78
N TYR A 291 -2.84 -10.14 -7.09
CA TYR A 291 -3.19 -11.23 -8.00
C TYR A 291 -2.02 -12.19 -8.29
N GLY A 292 -0.83 -11.98 -7.71
CA GLY A 292 0.25 -12.95 -7.73
C GLY A 292 0.08 -14.10 -6.71
N LEU A 293 -1.00 -14.08 -5.92
CA LEU A 293 -1.48 -15.16 -5.05
C LEU A 293 -0.56 -15.51 -3.88
N VAL A 294 0.20 -14.53 -3.37
CA VAL A 294 1.05 -14.69 -2.18
C VAL A 294 0.51 -13.86 -1.02
N MET A 295 0.71 -14.28 0.22
CA MET A 295 0.45 -13.44 1.40
C MET A 295 1.22 -12.10 1.36
N PRO A 296 0.76 -11.05 2.07
CA PRO A 296 1.42 -9.74 2.09
C PRO A 296 2.93 -9.82 2.40
N GLY A 297 3.71 -9.03 1.66
CA GLY A 297 5.17 -8.92 1.85
C GLY A 297 6.05 -9.11 0.60
N VAL A 298 5.47 -9.33 -0.59
CA VAL A 298 6.26 -9.39 -1.84
C VAL A 298 5.70 -8.55 -3.00
N GLY A 299 6.60 -7.83 -3.67
CA GLY A 299 6.39 -7.16 -4.96
C GLY A 299 7.62 -7.32 -5.86
N TRP A 300 7.52 -6.82 -7.09
CA TRP A 300 8.52 -6.99 -8.13
C TRP A 300 8.68 -5.68 -8.91
N ALA A 301 9.93 -5.29 -9.15
CA ALA A 301 10.29 -4.24 -10.10
C ALA A 301 11.09 -4.89 -11.23
N LEU A 302 10.73 -4.60 -12.49
CA LEU A 302 11.46 -5.06 -13.66
C LEU A 302 11.82 -3.88 -14.55
N TRP A 303 13.01 -3.93 -15.15
CA TRP A 303 13.49 -2.98 -16.15
C TRP A 303 13.69 -3.66 -17.48
N ARG A 304 13.43 -2.91 -18.56
CA ARG A 304 13.53 -3.41 -19.94
C ARG A 304 14.93 -3.92 -20.27
N SER A 305 15.96 -3.18 -19.85
CA SER A 305 17.37 -3.48 -20.08
C SER A 305 18.24 -2.74 -19.06
N LYS A 306 19.55 -3.04 -19.01
CA LYS A 306 20.50 -2.38 -18.09
C LYS A 306 20.55 -0.86 -18.30
N GLU A 307 20.23 -0.40 -19.51
CA GLU A 307 20.20 1.02 -19.85
C GLU A 307 19.13 1.83 -19.08
N TYR A 308 18.11 1.16 -18.56
CA TYR A 308 17.03 1.76 -17.76
C TYR A 308 17.24 1.65 -16.26
N LEU A 309 18.34 1.02 -15.83
CA LEU A 309 18.78 0.95 -14.45
C LEU A 309 20.21 1.51 -14.35
N PRO A 310 20.37 2.83 -14.12
CA PRO A 310 21.68 3.45 -14.00
C PRO A 310 22.58 2.75 -12.98
N GLU A 311 23.80 2.40 -13.38
CA GLU A 311 24.76 1.63 -12.55
C GLU A 311 25.13 2.38 -11.26
N ASP A 312 25.09 3.72 -11.27
CA ASP A 312 25.38 4.54 -10.09
C ASP A 312 24.31 4.46 -8.99
N LEU A 313 23.19 3.79 -9.25
CA LEU A 313 22.18 3.44 -8.26
C LEU A 313 22.36 2.02 -7.68
N VAL A 314 23.21 1.19 -8.31
CA VAL A 314 23.43 -0.20 -7.91
C VAL A 314 24.56 -0.24 -6.88
N PHE A 315 24.27 -0.79 -5.71
CA PHE A 315 25.27 -0.97 -4.65
C PHE A 315 25.88 -2.35 -4.74
N HIS A 316 27.21 -2.41 -4.67
CA HIS A 316 27.98 -3.65 -4.64
C HIS A 316 28.50 -3.86 -3.22
N VAL A 317 28.02 -4.92 -2.57
CA VAL A 317 28.32 -5.25 -1.16
C VAL A 317 29.09 -6.57 -1.11
N ASN A 318 30.16 -6.63 -0.32
CA ASN A 318 31.02 -7.83 -0.24
C ASN A 318 31.33 -8.33 1.18
N TYR A 319 30.80 -7.69 2.23
CA TYR A 319 31.16 -8.04 3.62
C TYR A 319 30.53 -9.34 4.12
N LEU A 320 29.59 -9.92 3.37
CA LEU A 320 29.02 -11.25 3.63
C LEU A 320 29.78 -12.38 2.89
N GLY A 321 30.86 -12.04 2.16
CA GLY A 321 31.83 -12.99 1.60
C GLY A 321 32.01 -12.94 0.06
N SER A 322 31.11 -12.29 -0.67
CA SER A 322 31.12 -12.18 -2.15
C SER A 322 30.47 -10.90 -2.63
N ASP A 323 30.88 -10.40 -3.80
CA ASP A 323 30.37 -9.16 -4.40
C ASP A 323 28.92 -9.33 -4.90
N GLN A 324 28.01 -8.51 -4.37
CA GLN A 324 26.57 -8.62 -4.59
C GLN A 324 25.98 -7.28 -5.02
N ALA A 325 25.41 -7.26 -6.23
CA ALA A 325 24.68 -6.11 -6.76
C ALA A 325 23.28 -6.04 -6.13
N THR A 326 22.98 -4.94 -5.46
CA THR A 326 21.71 -4.70 -4.78
C THR A 326 21.12 -3.35 -5.20
N PHE A 327 19.81 -3.34 -5.43
CA PHE A 327 19.04 -2.12 -5.67
C PHE A 327 17.66 -2.23 -5.00
N THR A 328 17.66 -2.03 -3.68
CA THR A 328 16.47 -2.08 -2.81
C THR A 328 16.51 -0.92 -1.82
N LEU A 329 15.36 -0.52 -1.29
CA LEU A 329 15.30 0.44 -0.19
C LEU A 329 15.43 -0.27 1.16
N ASN A 330 14.87 -1.48 1.24
CA ASN A 330 15.02 -2.33 2.41
C ASN A 330 16.35 -3.08 2.38
N PHE A 331 16.84 -3.40 3.58
CA PHE A 331 17.99 -4.29 3.78
C PHE A 331 17.49 -5.66 4.26
N SER A 332 17.55 -5.95 5.56
CA SER A 332 17.02 -7.20 6.11
C SER A 332 15.51 -7.30 5.96
N LYS A 333 15.04 -8.40 5.39
CA LYS A 333 13.62 -8.73 5.25
C LYS A 333 13.41 -10.25 5.13
N GLY A 334 12.23 -10.74 5.48
CA GLY A 334 11.90 -12.15 5.32
C GLY A 334 11.92 -12.60 3.85
N ALA A 335 12.37 -13.83 3.61
CA ALA A 335 12.41 -14.43 2.28
C ALA A 335 11.22 -15.36 1.97
N SER A 336 10.38 -15.67 2.95
CA SER A 336 9.30 -16.65 2.82
C SER A 336 8.32 -16.32 1.70
N GLN A 337 7.99 -15.04 1.49
CA GLN A 337 7.10 -14.62 0.40
C GLN A 337 7.73 -14.77 -1.00
N VAL A 338 9.05 -14.63 -1.14
CA VAL A 338 9.75 -14.88 -2.41
C VAL A 338 9.73 -16.38 -2.74
N ILE A 339 9.99 -17.21 -1.73
CA ILE A 339 9.91 -18.67 -1.84
C ILE A 339 8.49 -19.10 -2.21
N ALA A 340 7.48 -18.55 -1.53
CA ALA A 340 6.07 -18.77 -1.83
C ALA A 340 5.68 -18.32 -3.24
N GLN A 341 6.17 -17.18 -3.72
CA GLN A 341 5.91 -16.74 -5.09
C GLN A 341 6.43 -17.75 -6.10
N TYR A 342 7.64 -18.28 -5.90
CA TYR A 342 8.19 -19.32 -6.76
C TYR A 342 7.34 -20.60 -6.72
N TYR A 343 6.93 -21.04 -5.51
CA TYR A 343 6.01 -22.17 -5.34
C TYR A 343 4.74 -21.99 -6.20
N ILE A 344 4.04 -20.86 -6.05
CA ILE A 344 2.81 -20.56 -6.79
C ILE A 344 3.06 -20.63 -8.30
N MET A 345 4.16 -20.06 -8.79
CA MET A 345 4.47 -20.02 -10.22
C MET A 345 4.69 -21.42 -10.81
N ILE A 346 5.40 -22.32 -10.11
CA ILE A 346 5.65 -23.67 -10.61
C ILE A 346 4.49 -24.64 -10.35
N ARG A 347 3.74 -24.42 -9.27
CA ARG A 347 2.58 -25.24 -8.87
C ARG A 347 1.39 -25.02 -9.79
N LEU A 348 1.12 -23.77 -10.18
CA LEU A 348 -0.01 -23.41 -11.03
C LEU A 348 0.38 -23.37 -12.52
N GLY A 349 1.56 -22.83 -12.82
CA GLY A 349 1.92 -22.45 -14.19
C GLY A 349 0.89 -21.50 -14.83
N LYS A 350 1.01 -21.28 -16.15
CA LYS A 350 0.08 -20.40 -16.87
C LYS A 350 -1.36 -20.93 -16.85
N ALA A 351 -1.54 -22.26 -16.86
CA ALA A 351 -2.85 -22.89 -16.88
C ALA A 351 -3.64 -22.65 -15.58
N GLY A 352 -2.99 -22.83 -14.42
CA GLY A 352 -3.62 -22.58 -13.12
C GLY A 352 -3.94 -21.10 -12.91
N PHE A 353 -2.99 -20.21 -13.21
CA PHE A 353 -3.25 -18.76 -13.16
C PHE A 353 -4.42 -18.37 -14.06
N LYS A 354 -4.47 -18.87 -15.30
CA LYS A 354 -5.59 -18.61 -16.22
C LYS A 354 -6.92 -19.07 -15.64
N ALA A 355 -7.02 -20.33 -15.17
CA ALA A 355 -8.24 -20.86 -14.60
C ALA A 355 -8.74 -20.05 -13.39
N ILE A 356 -7.83 -19.61 -12.52
CA ILE A 356 -8.17 -18.76 -11.37
C ILE A 356 -8.69 -17.40 -11.87
N MET A 357 -7.94 -16.70 -12.73
CA MET A 357 -8.34 -15.37 -13.19
C MET A 357 -9.64 -15.38 -14.00
N GLU A 358 -9.91 -16.44 -14.78
CA GLU A 358 -11.20 -16.64 -15.46
C GLU A 358 -12.35 -16.79 -14.45
N ASN A 359 -12.19 -17.64 -13.42
CA ASN A 359 -13.20 -17.79 -12.35
C ASN A 359 -13.49 -16.47 -11.62
N LEU A 360 -12.43 -15.68 -11.33
CA LEU A 360 -12.58 -14.37 -10.69
C LEU A 360 -13.34 -13.39 -11.60
N GLN A 361 -13.03 -13.38 -12.89
CA GLN A 361 -13.72 -12.55 -13.87
C GLN A 361 -15.19 -12.93 -14.01
N GLU A 362 -15.50 -14.21 -14.15
CA GLU A 362 -16.89 -14.70 -14.23
C GLU A 362 -17.69 -14.36 -12.97
N THR A 363 -17.06 -14.48 -11.80
CA THR A 363 -17.67 -14.10 -10.53
C THR A 363 -17.92 -12.58 -10.46
N ALA A 364 -16.98 -11.75 -10.91
CA ALA A 364 -17.14 -10.30 -10.97
C ALA A 364 -18.26 -9.88 -11.94
N ILE A 365 -18.34 -10.50 -13.13
CA ILE A 365 -19.42 -10.26 -14.10
C ILE A 365 -20.78 -10.63 -13.50
N TYR A 366 -20.85 -11.77 -12.81
CA TYR A 366 -22.08 -12.16 -12.13
C TYR A 366 -22.51 -11.14 -11.07
N LEU A 367 -21.59 -10.73 -10.19
CA LEU A 367 -21.86 -9.69 -9.18
C LEU A 367 -22.35 -8.40 -9.82
N SER A 368 -21.71 -7.97 -10.90
CA SER A 368 -22.09 -6.78 -11.66
C SER A 368 -23.54 -6.86 -12.14
N GLN A 369 -23.93 -7.96 -12.78
CA GLN A 369 -25.29 -8.18 -13.27
C GLN A 369 -26.33 -8.20 -12.15
N GLN A 370 -26.02 -8.86 -11.02
CA GLN A 370 -26.92 -8.89 -9.86
C GLN A 370 -27.07 -7.50 -9.23
N LEU A 371 -25.98 -6.75 -9.08
CA LEU A 371 -25.99 -5.38 -8.56
C LEU A 371 -26.80 -4.44 -9.48
N GLN A 372 -26.68 -4.56 -10.80
CA GLN A 372 -27.52 -3.82 -11.75
C GLN A 372 -29.01 -4.12 -11.52
N SER A 373 -29.38 -5.40 -11.34
CA SER A 373 -30.76 -5.78 -11.06
C SER A 373 -31.30 -5.22 -9.74
N MET A 374 -30.42 -4.96 -8.76
CA MET A 374 -30.75 -4.30 -7.49
C MET A 374 -30.86 -2.76 -7.62
N GLY A 375 -30.57 -2.20 -8.79
CA GLY A 375 -30.70 -0.77 -9.08
C GLY A 375 -29.44 0.05 -8.85
N PHE A 376 -28.26 -0.58 -8.84
CA PHE A 376 -26.97 0.12 -8.86
C PHE A 376 -26.50 0.43 -10.28
N GLU A 377 -25.68 1.46 -10.41
CA GLU A 377 -24.91 1.78 -11.61
C GLU A 377 -23.50 1.19 -11.48
N ILE A 378 -23.05 0.46 -12.50
CA ILE A 378 -21.71 -0.15 -12.52
C ILE A 378 -20.73 0.80 -13.19
N LEU A 379 -19.62 1.04 -12.50
CA LEU A 379 -18.55 1.94 -12.91
C LEU A 379 -17.30 1.19 -13.38
N SER A 380 -17.17 -0.11 -13.12
CA SER A 380 -16.07 -0.94 -13.61
C SER A 380 -16.43 -1.62 -14.94
N SER A 381 -15.41 -2.01 -15.71
CA SER A 381 -15.61 -2.78 -16.95
C SER A 381 -15.83 -4.28 -16.69
N GLU A 382 -16.83 -4.87 -17.36
CA GLU A 382 -17.03 -6.32 -17.43
C GLU A 382 -16.13 -7.01 -18.46
N ASN A 383 -15.51 -6.25 -19.37
CA ASN A 383 -14.60 -6.78 -20.37
C ASN A 383 -13.21 -7.08 -19.74
N PRO A 384 -12.71 -8.34 -19.81
CA PRO A 384 -11.43 -8.74 -19.22
C PRO A 384 -10.21 -8.02 -19.82
N SER A 385 -10.30 -7.51 -21.04
CA SER A 385 -9.23 -6.72 -21.68
C SER A 385 -9.24 -5.24 -21.27
N LYS A 386 -10.16 -4.83 -20.41
CA LYS A 386 -10.34 -3.43 -19.99
C LYS A 386 -10.28 -3.22 -18.48
N GLY A 387 -10.17 -4.27 -17.67
CA GLY A 387 -10.09 -4.10 -16.22
C GLY A 387 -9.85 -5.37 -15.42
N LEU A 388 -9.66 -5.18 -14.13
CA LEU A 388 -9.49 -6.23 -13.12
C LEU A 388 -10.81 -6.93 -12.77
N PRO A 389 -10.76 -8.16 -12.21
CA PRO A 389 -11.94 -8.83 -11.65
C PRO A 389 -12.35 -8.17 -10.33
N LEU A 390 -13.05 -7.04 -10.45
CA LEU A 390 -13.66 -6.30 -9.35
C LEU A 390 -14.93 -5.63 -9.84
N VAL A 391 -15.78 -5.21 -8.91
CA VAL A 391 -16.98 -4.44 -9.23
C VAL A 391 -16.96 -3.13 -8.47
N ALA A 392 -16.80 -2.02 -9.20
CA ALA A 392 -17.00 -0.66 -8.70
C ALA A 392 -18.41 -0.21 -9.09
N PHE A 393 -19.20 0.29 -8.13
CA PHE A 393 -20.61 0.60 -8.37
C PHE A 393 -21.11 1.69 -7.45
N ARG A 394 -22.19 2.37 -7.84
CA ARG A 394 -22.81 3.45 -7.06
C ARG A 394 -24.33 3.40 -7.11
N LEU A 395 -24.99 4.13 -6.23
CA LEU A 395 -26.43 4.35 -6.32
C LEU A 395 -26.75 5.22 -7.55
N VAL A 396 -27.79 4.84 -8.31
CA VAL A 396 -28.23 5.61 -9.49
C VAL A 396 -28.66 7.03 -9.07
N SER A 397 -28.05 8.05 -9.66
CA SER A 397 -28.40 9.45 -9.45
C SER A 397 -29.83 9.78 -9.95
N GLY A 398 -30.54 10.68 -9.27
CA GLY A 398 -31.80 11.24 -9.77
C GLY A 398 -33.08 10.39 -9.62
N LYS A 399 -33.02 9.23 -8.94
CA LYS A 399 -34.26 8.57 -8.46
C LYS A 399 -34.74 9.22 -7.15
N ALA A 400 -36.02 9.02 -6.83
CA ALA A 400 -36.78 9.51 -5.67
C ALA A 400 -35.96 9.82 -4.40
N PRO A 401 -36.36 10.79 -3.56
CA PRO A 401 -35.60 11.19 -2.38
C PRO A 401 -35.20 9.96 -1.54
N ARG A 402 -33.89 9.79 -1.35
CA ARG A 402 -33.29 8.77 -0.47
C ARG A 402 -32.57 9.47 0.66
N PHE A 403 -32.65 8.90 1.85
CA PHE A 403 -31.99 9.45 3.04
C PHE A 403 -30.67 8.74 3.37
N PHE A 404 -30.24 7.80 2.54
CA PHE A 404 -29.00 7.03 2.69
C PHE A 404 -28.10 7.15 1.45
N ASP A 405 -26.79 6.92 1.63
CA ASP A 405 -25.79 6.88 0.57
C ASP A 405 -24.91 5.62 0.65
N GLU A 406 -23.86 5.55 -0.19
CA GLU A 406 -22.90 4.45 -0.24
C GLU A 406 -22.25 4.15 1.12
N PHE A 407 -21.99 5.17 1.93
CA PHE A 407 -21.35 5.01 3.24
C PHE A 407 -22.29 4.34 4.24
N ASP A 408 -23.59 4.63 4.18
CA ASP A 408 -24.58 3.96 5.03
C ASP A 408 -24.73 2.47 4.67
N ILE A 409 -24.64 2.12 3.37
CA ILE A 409 -24.65 0.73 2.90
C ILE A 409 -23.44 -0.02 3.47
N ALA A 410 -22.24 0.54 3.32
CA ALA A 410 -21.00 -0.05 3.86
C ALA A 410 -21.07 -0.23 5.38
N ALA A 411 -21.56 0.78 6.11
CA ALA A 411 -21.68 0.73 7.56
C ALA A 411 -22.67 -0.36 8.03
N ARG A 412 -23.78 -0.57 7.32
CA ARG A 412 -24.75 -1.61 7.66
C ARG A 412 -24.22 -3.01 7.32
N LEU A 413 -23.55 -3.18 6.18
CA LEU A 413 -22.90 -4.46 5.83
C LEU A 413 -21.82 -4.85 6.83
N ARG A 414 -21.13 -3.87 7.43
CA ARG A 414 -20.13 -4.11 8.48
C ARG A 414 -20.68 -4.81 9.72
N GLU A 415 -21.95 -4.61 10.05
CA GLU A 415 -22.62 -5.31 11.16
C GLU A 415 -22.75 -6.83 10.91
N ARG A 416 -22.64 -7.25 9.65
CA ARG A 416 -22.61 -8.67 9.25
C ARG A 416 -21.19 -9.18 8.97
N GLY A 417 -20.17 -8.39 9.31
CA GLY A 417 -18.75 -8.75 9.16
C GLY A 417 -18.14 -8.41 7.79
N TRP A 418 -18.95 -8.00 6.80
CA TRP A 418 -18.44 -7.59 5.49
C TRP A 418 -17.67 -6.27 5.59
N ILE A 419 -16.49 -6.22 4.96
CA ILE A 419 -15.71 -4.98 4.85
C ILE A 419 -15.75 -4.53 3.40
N LEU A 420 -16.79 -3.77 3.08
CA LEU A 420 -16.98 -3.15 1.77
C LEU A 420 -16.61 -1.66 1.88
N PRO A 421 -15.64 -1.16 1.11
CA PRO A 421 -15.25 0.24 1.15
C PRO A 421 -16.29 1.10 0.42
N ALA A 422 -16.65 2.23 1.04
CA ALA A 422 -17.28 3.37 0.38
C ALA A 422 -16.29 4.54 0.37
N TYR A 423 -16.15 5.22 -0.76
CA TYR A 423 -15.23 6.34 -0.92
C TYR A 423 -15.69 7.31 -2.01
N SER A 424 -15.09 8.49 -2.04
CA SER A 424 -15.20 9.44 -3.16
C SER A 424 -14.12 9.16 -4.19
N MET A 425 -14.42 9.39 -5.47
CA MET A 425 -13.48 9.23 -6.56
C MET A 425 -12.31 10.22 -6.46
N ALA A 426 -11.28 9.97 -7.28
CA ALA A 426 -10.06 10.77 -7.40
C ALA A 426 -10.32 12.28 -7.56
N PRO A 427 -9.31 13.14 -7.31
CA PRO A 427 -9.45 14.59 -7.37
C PRO A 427 -10.13 15.08 -8.66
N HIS A 428 -11.00 16.08 -8.53
CA HIS A 428 -11.92 16.62 -9.55
C HIS A 428 -13.14 15.74 -9.91
N ALA A 429 -13.27 14.55 -9.29
CA ALA A 429 -14.43 13.68 -9.41
C ALA A 429 -15.04 13.30 -8.05
N GLU A 430 -14.73 14.03 -6.97
CA GLU A 430 -15.05 13.67 -5.57
C GLU A 430 -16.55 13.57 -5.28
N LYS A 431 -17.38 14.17 -6.13
CA LYS A 431 -18.85 14.06 -6.10
C LYS A 431 -19.33 12.65 -6.41
N VAL A 432 -18.53 11.86 -7.15
CA VAL A 432 -18.80 10.45 -7.41
C VAL A 432 -18.42 9.65 -6.17
N LYS A 433 -19.44 9.27 -5.40
CA LYS A 433 -19.33 8.27 -4.34
C LYS A 433 -19.53 6.89 -4.94
N LEU A 434 -18.76 5.91 -4.47
CA LEU A 434 -18.85 4.54 -4.95
C LEU A 434 -18.51 3.53 -3.86
N LEU A 435 -18.99 2.30 -4.09
CA LEU A 435 -18.62 1.08 -3.40
C LEU A 435 -17.72 0.24 -4.32
N ARG A 436 -16.88 -0.63 -3.73
CA ARG A 436 -16.06 -1.57 -4.51
C ARG A 436 -15.95 -2.94 -3.88
N VAL A 437 -16.29 -3.98 -4.63
CA VAL A 437 -15.97 -5.37 -4.29
C VAL A 437 -14.74 -5.80 -5.08
N VAL A 438 -13.62 -6.09 -4.41
CA VAL A 438 -12.48 -6.77 -5.04
C VAL A 438 -12.71 -8.28 -4.98
N VAL A 439 -12.70 -8.94 -6.14
CA VAL A 439 -12.84 -10.41 -6.23
C VAL A 439 -11.45 -11.02 -6.22
N ARG A 440 -11.13 -11.75 -5.14
CA ARG A 440 -9.85 -12.46 -4.94
C ARG A 440 -10.06 -13.97 -5.00
N GLU A 441 -8.96 -14.72 -5.06
CA GLU A 441 -8.94 -16.19 -5.18
C GLU A 441 -9.93 -16.90 -4.24
N ASP A 442 -10.06 -16.45 -2.99
CA ASP A 442 -10.93 -17.07 -1.99
C ASP A 442 -12.39 -16.57 -2.02
N PHE A 443 -12.77 -15.73 -2.98
CA PHE A 443 -14.13 -15.22 -3.14
C PHE A 443 -14.94 -16.03 -4.16
N SER A 444 -15.52 -17.14 -3.70
CA SER A 444 -16.31 -18.02 -4.54
C SER A 444 -17.67 -17.44 -4.93
N ARG A 445 -18.30 -18.01 -5.96
CA ARG A 445 -19.69 -17.72 -6.35
C ARG A 445 -20.67 -17.83 -5.18
N ASN A 446 -20.52 -18.84 -4.31
CA ASN A 446 -21.34 -18.96 -3.11
C ASN A 446 -21.16 -17.78 -2.14
N ARG A 447 -19.92 -17.30 -1.98
CA ARG A 447 -19.66 -16.11 -1.15
C ARG A 447 -20.28 -14.85 -1.78
N ALA A 448 -20.31 -14.76 -3.10
CA ALA A 448 -21.05 -13.71 -3.81
C ALA A 448 -22.55 -13.74 -3.51
N GLU A 449 -23.20 -14.91 -3.51
CA GLU A 449 -24.63 -15.04 -3.14
C GLU A 449 -24.89 -14.56 -1.70
N LEU A 450 -24.03 -14.94 -0.76
CA LEU A 450 -24.17 -14.51 0.64
C LEU A 450 -24.07 -12.98 0.77
N LEU A 451 -23.13 -12.36 0.06
CA LEU A 451 -23.00 -10.90 0.00
C LEU A 451 -24.25 -10.26 -0.60
N LEU A 452 -24.76 -10.79 -1.72
CA LEU A 452 -25.93 -10.25 -2.41
C LEU A 452 -27.20 -10.34 -1.55
N ASN A 453 -27.40 -11.45 -0.82
CA ASN A 453 -28.51 -11.60 0.12
C ASN A 453 -28.42 -10.57 1.27
N ASP A 454 -27.23 -10.37 1.83
CA ASP A 454 -27.03 -9.36 2.89
C ASP A 454 -27.17 -7.93 2.37
N LEU A 455 -26.79 -7.68 1.11
CA LEU A 455 -26.99 -6.39 0.46
C LEU A 455 -28.47 -6.12 0.20
N HIS A 456 -29.25 -7.13 -0.21
CA HIS A 456 -30.69 -7.00 -0.37
C HIS A 456 -31.37 -6.60 0.96
N HIS A 457 -31.10 -7.35 2.03
CA HIS A 457 -31.60 -7.02 3.37
C HIS A 457 -31.13 -5.63 3.85
N THR A 458 -29.91 -5.24 3.51
CA THR A 458 -29.38 -3.91 3.82
C THR A 458 -30.17 -2.81 3.11
N LEU A 459 -30.45 -2.98 1.83
CA LEU A 459 -31.22 -2.03 1.05
C LEU A 459 -32.67 -1.92 1.54
N ASP A 460 -33.32 -3.03 1.87
CA ASP A 460 -34.69 -3.03 2.41
C ASP A 460 -34.76 -2.28 3.74
N PHE A 461 -33.80 -2.57 4.65
CA PHE A 461 -33.69 -1.85 5.91
C PHE A 461 -33.48 -0.35 5.71
N LEU A 462 -32.54 0.06 4.85
CA LEU A 462 -32.23 1.46 4.62
C LEU A 462 -33.38 2.22 3.93
N LYS A 463 -34.11 1.58 3.03
CA LYS A 463 -35.30 2.14 2.38
C LYS A 463 -36.45 2.35 3.37
N SER A 464 -36.53 1.58 4.45
CA SER A 464 -37.56 1.73 5.48
C SER A 464 -37.24 2.82 6.51
N GLN A 465 -36.07 3.46 6.45
CA GLN A 465 -35.68 4.50 7.41
C GLN A 465 -36.14 5.89 6.95
N ASP A 466 -36.52 6.74 7.89
CA ASP A 466 -36.76 8.16 7.66
C ASP A 466 -35.47 8.99 7.79
N GLU A 467 -35.54 10.25 7.34
CA GLU A 467 -34.40 11.18 7.37
C GLU A 467 -33.84 11.38 8.78
N LYS A 468 -34.74 11.51 9.76
CA LYS A 468 -34.37 11.76 11.16
C LYS A 468 -33.57 10.59 11.73
N SER A 469 -34.01 9.36 11.48
CA SER A 469 -33.36 8.13 11.93
C SER A 469 -31.97 7.99 11.31
N MET A 470 -31.84 8.26 10.01
CA MET A 470 -30.56 8.26 9.32
C MET A 470 -29.60 9.32 9.87
N GLN A 471 -30.11 10.53 10.15
CA GLN A 471 -29.28 11.61 10.69
C GLN A 471 -28.84 11.34 12.12
N THR A 472 -29.72 10.81 12.98
CA THR A 472 -29.37 10.37 14.33
C THR A 472 -28.28 9.30 14.30
N ARG A 473 -28.39 8.31 13.40
CA ARG A 473 -27.38 7.25 13.23
C ARG A 473 -26.02 7.83 12.83
N ARG A 474 -25.98 8.70 11.82
CA ARG A 474 -24.74 9.36 11.37
C ARG A 474 -24.09 10.18 12.47
N ASN A 475 -24.89 10.89 13.27
CA ASN A 475 -24.37 11.67 14.40
C ASN A 475 -23.80 10.78 15.51
N ALA A 476 -24.47 9.66 15.84
CA ALA A 476 -23.97 8.69 16.82
C ALA A 476 -22.59 8.13 16.41
N THR A 477 -22.42 7.78 15.13
CA THR A 477 -21.14 7.30 14.60
C THR A 477 -20.04 8.36 14.69
N LYS A 478 -20.35 9.64 14.46
CA LYS A 478 -19.38 10.74 14.61
C LYS A 478 -18.98 11.00 16.06
N SER A 479 -19.90 10.79 17.01
CA SER A 479 -19.65 11.02 18.44
C SER A 479 -18.91 9.88 19.14
N CYS A 480 -18.79 8.71 18.51
CA CYS A 480 -18.02 7.61 19.07
C CYS A 480 -16.53 7.97 18.98
N PRO A 481 -15.80 8.09 20.11
CA PRO A 481 -14.36 8.25 20.04
C PRO A 481 -13.81 7.02 19.32
N SER A 482 -13.05 7.22 18.24
CA SER A 482 -12.20 6.14 17.74
C SER A 482 -11.29 5.72 18.89
N ASN A 483 -10.91 4.43 18.95
CA ASN A 483 -9.90 3.89 19.88
C ASN A 483 -8.53 4.55 19.64
N LYS A 484 -8.43 5.86 19.81
CA LYS A 484 -7.20 6.61 19.87
C LYS A 484 -6.67 6.39 21.27
N ILE A 485 -5.59 5.63 21.36
CA ILE A 485 -4.78 5.55 22.58
C ILE A 485 -4.38 6.99 22.92
N PRO A 486 -4.80 7.56 24.06
CA PRO A 486 -4.42 8.92 24.44
C PRO A 486 -2.89 9.00 24.54
N GLY A 487 -2.27 9.96 23.85
CA GLY A 487 -0.83 10.24 23.96
C GLY A 487 0.09 9.60 22.91
N VAL A 488 -0.42 8.76 21.99
CA VAL A 488 0.39 8.27 20.86
C VAL A 488 0.11 9.11 19.62
N LEU A 489 1.10 9.92 19.22
CA LEU A 489 1.08 10.69 17.98
C LEU A 489 1.33 9.72 16.80
N HIS A 490 0.29 8.98 16.41
CA HIS A 490 0.33 8.28 15.13
C HIS A 490 0.37 9.32 14.02
N TYR A 491 1.48 9.37 13.26
CA TYR A 491 1.52 9.97 11.91
C TYR A 491 0.67 9.12 10.94
N LEU A 492 -0.60 8.88 11.28
CA LEU A 492 -1.60 8.36 10.36
C LEU A 492 -2.23 9.56 9.67
N VAL A 493 -1.83 9.75 8.42
CA VAL A 493 -2.42 10.69 7.47
C VAL A 493 -3.94 10.49 7.48
N HIS A 494 -4.64 11.39 8.15
CA HIS A 494 -6.05 11.58 7.84
C HIS A 494 -6.08 12.24 6.47
N SER A 495 -6.70 11.59 5.48
CA SER A 495 -7.18 12.31 4.30
C SER A 495 -8.36 13.17 4.74
N SER A 496 -8.07 14.28 5.40
CA SER A 496 -9.06 15.33 5.64
C SER A 496 -9.31 16.06 4.33
N THR A 497 -10.53 15.96 3.84
CA THR A 497 -11.11 16.70 2.71
C THR A 497 -11.28 18.21 2.98
N ASP A 498 -10.47 18.80 3.86
CA ASP A 498 -10.50 20.23 4.17
C ASP A 498 -9.13 20.86 3.88
N ALA A 499 -8.81 21.01 2.60
CA ALA A 499 -7.78 21.92 2.15
C ALA A 499 -8.05 22.34 0.71
N GLN A 500 -8.78 23.45 0.54
CA GLN A 500 -8.60 24.43 -0.53
C GLN A 500 -9.61 25.57 -0.34
N GLN A 501 -9.26 26.54 0.51
CA GLN A 501 -9.70 27.91 0.27
C GLN A 501 -8.62 28.60 -0.56
N PRO A 502 -8.95 29.28 -1.66
CA PRO A 502 -7.96 29.98 -2.47
C PRO A 502 -7.42 31.19 -1.72
N MET A 503 -6.08 31.27 -1.68
CA MET A 503 -5.32 32.41 -1.19
C MET A 503 -5.70 33.65 -2.02
N LYS A 504 -6.44 34.59 -1.42
CA LYS A 504 -6.69 35.89 -2.05
C LYS A 504 -5.38 36.68 -2.09
N THR A 505 -4.94 37.02 -3.30
CA THR A 505 -3.91 38.02 -3.56
C THR A 505 -4.39 39.38 -3.03
N ALA A 506 -3.68 39.93 -2.05
CA ALA A 506 -3.86 41.32 -1.61
C ALA A 506 -2.80 42.19 -2.28
N THR A 507 -3.21 42.89 -3.35
CA THR A 507 -2.55 44.11 -3.83
C THR A 507 -3.14 45.31 -3.09
N ASP A 508 -2.25 46.15 -2.58
CA ASP A 508 -2.37 47.58 -2.31
C ASP A 508 -3.62 48.13 -1.60
N ASN A 509 -3.40 48.62 -0.38
CA ASN A 509 -3.79 50.00 -0.04
C ASN A 509 -3.01 50.53 1.18
N VAL A 510 -2.28 51.61 0.90
CA VAL A 510 -1.60 52.50 1.86
C VAL A 510 -2.65 53.44 2.46
N ALA A 511 -2.68 53.61 3.79
CA ALA A 511 -2.57 54.92 4.47
C ALA A 511 -3.00 54.91 5.95
N ALA A 512 -2.15 55.58 6.75
CA ALA A 512 -2.41 56.41 7.93
C ALA A 512 -2.70 55.77 9.31
N GLY A 513 -1.90 56.17 10.31
CA GLY A 513 -2.39 56.29 11.70
C GLY A 513 -1.45 55.93 12.86
N THR A 514 -0.37 56.69 13.03
CA THR A 514 0.23 57.16 14.31
C THR A 514 0.23 56.34 15.63
N SER A 515 1.44 56.26 16.20
CA SER A 515 1.84 56.45 17.61
C SER A 515 1.58 55.38 18.68
N SER A 516 2.65 54.74 19.15
CA SER A 516 3.28 54.90 20.48
C SER A 516 3.93 53.58 20.95
N SER A 517 5.10 53.70 21.59
CA SER A 517 5.89 52.63 22.22
C SER A 517 6.18 53.04 23.68
N PRO A 518 6.88 52.25 24.52
CA PRO A 518 6.95 50.78 24.64
C PRO A 518 6.80 50.34 26.12
N ARG A 519 6.62 49.03 26.38
CA ARG A 519 7.20 48.37 27.58
C ARG A 519 7.60 46.94 27.28
N ASP A 520 8.81 46.63 27.74
CA ASP A 520 9.56 45.39 27.66
C ASP A 520 8.87 44.21 28.37
N GLU A 521 9.03 43.00 27.82
CA GLU A 521 9.71 41.90 28.53
C GLU A 521 10.10 40.77 27.56
N LYS A 522 11.37 40.37 27.64
CA LYS A 522 12.04 39.31 26.89
C LYS A 522 11.68 37.93 27.43
N ILE A 523 11.73 36.89 26.59
CA ILE A 523 12.55 35.67 26.78
C ILE A 523 12.69 34.96 25.43
N ALA A 524 13.92 34.54 25.14
CA ALA A 524 14.44 34.09 23.85
C ALA A 524 14.21 32.60 23.57
N TRP A 525 14.06 32.26 22.29
CA TRP A 525 14.30 30.92 21.74
C TRP A 525 15.61 30.97 20.93
N ASN A 526 16.60 30.18 21.36
CA ASN A 526 17.90 30.08 20.69
C ASN A 526 17.82 29.18 19.45
N GLU A 527 18.34 29.70 18.34
CA GLU A 527 18.74 28.97 17.15
C GLU A 527 19.94 28.06 17.48
N ILE A 528 19.87 26.78 17.10
CA ILE A 528 21.04 25.91 17.02
C ILE A 528 21.52 25.94 15.58
N ASN A 529 22.67 26.58 15.39
CA ASN A 529 23.35 26.78 14.13
C ASN A 529 24.14 25.53 13.76
N ALA A 530 23.91 24.99 12.56
CA ALA A 530 24.62 23.87 11.99
C ALA A 530 25.97 24.33 11.44
N ASN A 531 27.04 24.19 12.24
CA ASN A 531 28.42 24.27 11.78
C ASN A 531 29.36 23.70 12.85
N GLU A 532 29.48 22.37 12.91
CA GLU A 532 30.63 21.66 13.51
C GLU A 532 30.44 20.15 13.30
N MET A 533 31.01 19.58 12.24
CA MET A 533 31.50 18.18 12.19
C MET A 533 32.10 17.88 10.81
N ILE A 534 33.25 18.49 10.49
CA ILE A 534 34.20 17.98 9.50
C ILE A 534 35.60 18.27 10.03
N HIS A 535 36.33 17.26 10.49
CA HIS A 535 37.78 17.05 10.32
C HIS A 535 38.29 15.96 11.28
N HIS A 536 38.59 14.76 10.77
CA HIS A 536 39.95 14.21 10.91
C HIS A 536 40.18 13.00 9.99
N VAL A 537 41.16 13.18 9.10
CA VAL A 537 41.69 12.19 8.16
C VAL A 537 43.10 11.81 8.63
N SER A 538 43.32 10.50 8.71
CA SER A 538 44.58 9.76 8.54
C SER A 538 45.88 10.31 9.16
N ARG A 539 46.52 9.49 9.99
CA ARG A 539 47.97 9.19 9.94
C ARG A 539 48.27 8.15 11.00
N LEU A 540 48.76 6.98 10.60
CA LEU A 540 49.78 6.22 11.33
C LEU A 540 50.31 5.12 10.41
N LYS A 541 51.48 5.40 9.82
CA LYS A 541 52.37 4.41 9.21
C LYS A 541 53.33 3.90 10.29
N THR A 542 53.37 2.58 10.44
CA THR A 542 54.54 1.71 10.65
C THR A 542 55.86 2.33 11.16
N THR A 543 56.32 1.86 12.33
CA THR A 543 57.70 1.47 12.64
C THR A 543 57.69 0.47 13.83
N GLY A 544 58.20 -0.76 13.65
CA GLY A 544 58.62 -1.63 14.77
C GLY A 544 60.07 -1.31 15.19
N PRO A 545 60.83 -2.21 15.85
CA PRO A 545 60.48 -3.40 16.65
C PRO A 545 61.05 -3.35 18.09
N CYS A 546 60.47 -4.12 19.02
CA CYS A 546 61.17 -4.85 20.09
C CYS A 546 60.20 -5.85 20.75
#